data_AF-A0A7R9XYG4-F1
#
_entry.id   AF-A0A7R9XYG4-F1
#
_cell.length_a   1.000
_cell.length_b   1.000
_cell.length_c   1.000
_cell.angle_alpha   90.00
_cell.angle_beta   90.00
_cell.angle_gamma   90.00
#
_symmetry.space_group_name_H-M   'P 1'
#
loop_
_entity.id
_entity.type
_entity.pdbx_description
1 polymer ?
#
loop_
_entity_poly.entity_id
_entity_poly.type
_entity_poly.pdbx_seq_one_letter_code
_entity_poly.pdbx_strand_id
1 'polypeptide(L)'
;SMAIARRRATRGEPRAASASTPAPVNDDASDDASDATAARPNKPVLARVLAFAADNYFVFGLLTSIALASVAPHIGCTGGPLRPELTVNAIGVRAMFLIAGMNLPTSELARAATNARANLFVQFFIFGFAGVVVARVLAPALLALDLLTPALVDGLIVLACLPTTIGSGVALTSAAEGSVSLAVFHAVFGNLAGIVATPALLFLYLGGGGGGGGGGAGVNLADAVAKLCSVVLAPVVAGACVRAVPRAAAALTGAGVKRALRRVSDGVILAIVYNTFCNTFRDGFGVPPSQFASLSAVLFALLALYKTTVFVAGNAAGLSRKDVVAATFMASQKTLAFGLPLVKTMFGTSPNLAWLCLPTLVYHPMQLMVGSALVPVLRRWGNEETEETEAAAAAETTTETTTNSAETAAEDARKEAEMYRLCDAFEGKFDAPDISAAQLKSELPFMRRGGKGNLKPFVIVDVRTEKERAVSMIAGAVTKSEFEANQRALDSREDVKVIAYCTIGYRSAQYVEKLRKDGYDAYNLRGSILAWTHAGGALETRGEETRRVHTFGKTWDLASSAYDTTYFKKPMLSFVTSYISEKFKKRK
;
A
#
# COMPACT_ATOMS: atom_id res chain seq x y z
N SER A 1 47.54 -2.59 -67.77
CA SER A 1 47.29 -2.88 -66.35
C SER A 1 45.96 -2.29 -65.90
N MET A 2 44.92 -3.12 -65.92
CA MET A 2 43.60 -2.91 -65.28
C MET A 2 43.78 -2.91 -63.74
N ALA A 3 42.94 -2.33 -62.86
CA ALA A 3 41.52 -2.01 -62.90
C ALA A 3 41.22 -0.87 -61.89
N ILE A 4 40.52 0.19 -62.30
CA ILE A 4 39.08 0.49 -62.08
C ILE A 4 38.75 1.17 -60.73
N ALA A 5 38.38 2.44 -60.87
CA ALA A 5 37.69 3.30 -59.91
C ALA A 5 36.15 3.10 -59.96
N ARG A 6 35.47 3.69 -58.95
CA ARG A 6 34.01 3.97 -58.76
C ARG A 6 33.35 3.05 -57.72
N ARG A 7 32.50 3.49 -56.79
CA ARG A 7 31.75 4.76 -56.64
C ARG A 7 31.21 4.90 -55.19
N ARG A 8 31.01 6.17 -54.78
CA ARG A 8 30.24 6.69 -53.64
C ARG A 8 28.87 6.03 -53.43
N ALA A 9 28.48 5.88 -52.16
CA ALA A 9 27.13 6.25 -51.70
C ALA A 9 27.17 6.63 -50.20
N THR A 10 26.86 7.89 -49.93
CA THR A 10 26.61 8.51 -48.64
C THR A 10 25.36 7.93 -47.97
N ARG A 11 25.44 7.55 -46.69
CA ARG A 11 24.26 7.43 -45.82
C ARG A 11 24.62 7.97 -44.44
N GLY A 12 24.00 9.10 -44.10
CA GLY A 12 24.16 9.75 -42.81
C GLY A 12 23.57 8.92 -41.68
N GLU A 13 24.30 8.89 -40.57
CA GLU A 13 23.80 8.47 -39.27
C GLU A 13 22.83 9.51 -38.71
N PRO A 14 21.81 9.07 -37.94
CA PRO A 14 21.34 9.85 -36.82
C PRO A 14 21.53 9.09 -35.50
N ARG A 15 22.18 9.80 -34.57
CA ARG A 15 22.25 9.59 -33.11
C ARG A 15 21.04 8.84 -32.53
N ALA A 16 21.31 7.70 -31.89
CA ALA A 16 20.38 7.05 -30.98
C ALA A 16 20.42 7.73 -29.59
N ALA A 17 19.28 8.23 -29.14
CA ALA A 17 19.06 8.76 -27.80
C ALA A 17 18.17 7.81 -26.99
N SER A 18 18.67 7.43 -25.81
CA SER A 18 17.95 7.24 -24.54
C SER A 18 16.70 6.35 -24.54
N ALA A 19 16.89 5.08 -24.16
CA ALA A 19 15.83 4.20 -23.68
C ALA A 19 15.28 4.70 -22.32
N SER A 20 13.96 4.88 -22.23
CA SER A 20 13.24 5.28 -21.02
C SER A 20 12.50 4.09 -20.40
N THR A 21 12.67 3.96 -19.09
CA THR A 21 12.10 2.92 -18.20
C THR A 21 10.65 3.26 -17.82
N PRO A 22 9.75 2.27 -17.61
CA PRO A 22 8.33 2.53 -17.34
C PRO A 22 8.05 3.01 -15.91
N ALA A 23 7.08 3.92 -15.80
CA ALA A 23 6.60 4.60 -14.60
C ALA A 23 5.67 3.71 -13.71
N PRO A 24 5.52 4.03 -12.42
CA PRO A 24 4.67 3.27 -11.49
C PRO A 24 3.18 3.59 -11.66
N VAL A 25 2.36 2.55 -11.51
CA VAL A 25 0.90 2.56 -11.54
C VAL A 25 0.36 3.10 -10.21
N ASN A 26 -0.45 4.16 -10.26
CA ASN A 26 -1.42 4.50 -9.23
C ASN A 26 -2.80 4.60 -9.88
N ASP A 27 -3.72 3.79 -9.34
CA ASP A 27 -5.14 3.78 -9.67
C ASP A 27 -5.81 5.06 -9.17
N ASP A 28 -6.27 5.88 -10.12
CA ASP A 28 -7.40 6.82 -9.95
C ASP A 28 -8.03 6.98 -11.34
N ALA A 29 -8.85 6.00 -11.72
CA ALA A 29 -9.70 6.07 -12.91
C ALA A 29 -11.07 6.64 -12.50
N SER A 30 -11.23 7.96 -12.70
CA SER A 30 -12.53 8.57 -12.91
C SER A 30 -12.76 8.73 -14.41
N ASP A 31 -13.94 8.33 -14.85
CA ASP A 31 -14.54 8.39 -16.19
C ASP A 31 -14.02 9.49 -17.12
N ASP A 32 -13.58 9.08 -18.31
CA ASP A 32 -13.83 9.74 -19.59
C ASP A 32 -13.29 8.84 -20.73
N ALA A 33 -14.17 8.01 -21.29
CA ALA A 33 -13.89 7.21 -22.48
C ALA A 33 -15.03 7.34 -23.50
N SER A 34 -15.05 8.48 -24.19
CA SER A 34 -15.64 8.58 -25.53
C SER A 34 -14.81 9.57 -26.37
N ASP A 35 -13.64 9.14 -26.84
CA ASP A 35 -13.17 9.40 -28.20
C ASP A 35 -11.80 8.74 -28.45
N ALA A 36 -11.75 7.81 -29.40
CA ALA A 36 -10.50 7.21 -29.86
C ALA A 36 -10.27 7.62 -31.31
N THR A 37 -9.69 8.82 -31.52
CA THR A 37 -8.77 9.18 -32.63
C THR A 37 -8.33 10.66 -32.60
N ALA A 38 -8.19 11.26 -31.41
CA ALA A 38 -7.52 12.56 -31.26
C ALA A 38 -6.20 12.37 -30.50
N ALA A 39 -5.08 12.82 -31.09
CA ALA A 39 -3.81 12.93 -30.40
C ALA A 39 -4.02 13.71 -29.09
N ARG A 40 -3.89 13.03 -27.94
CA ARG A 40 -4.06 13.67 -26.62
C ARG A 40 -3.10 14.86 -26.54
N PRO A 41 -3.58 16.09 -26.28
CA PRO A 41 -2.68 17.21 -26.11
C PRO A 41 -1.77 16.90 -24.92
N ASN A 42 -0.45 16.93 -25.14
CA ASN A 42 0.51 16.84 -24.05
C ASN A 42 0.13 17.90 -23.02
N LYS A 43 -0.30 17.48 -21.82
CA LYS A 43 -0.54 18.41 -20.70
C LYS A 43 0.67 19.35 -20.63
N PRO A 44 0.48 20.69 -20.57
CA PRO A 44 1.59 21.62 -20.56
C PRO A 44 2.55 21.25 -19.42
N VAL A 45 3.85 21.44 -19.64
CA VAL A 45 4.89 21.07 -18.66
C VAL A 45 4.54 21.58 -17.26
N LEU A 46 3.96 22.79 -17.19
CA LEU A 46 3.45 23.39 -15.95
C LEU A 46 2.39 22.54 -15.24
N ALA A 47 1.44 21.93 -15.95
CA ALA A 47 0.41 21.09 -15.35
C ALA A 47 0.99 19.77 -14.79
N ARG A 48 2.04 19.23 -15.42
CA ARG A 48 2.77 18.05 -14.90
C ARG A 48 3.58 18.40 -13.65
N VAL A 49 4.24 19.56 -13.68
CA VAL A 49 5.01 20.06 -12.53
C VAL A 49 4.09 20.37 -11.35
N LEU A 50 2.93 21.00 -11.59
CA LEU A 50 1.94 21.28 -10.55
C LEU A 50 1.32 20.00 -9.96
N ALA A 51 1.03 19.00 -10.80
CA ALA A 51 0.58 17.69 -10.32
C ALA A 51 1.65 16.99 -9.46
N PHE A 52 2.90 16.97 -9.93
CA PHE A 52 4.02 16.41 -9.15
C PHE A 52 4.22 17.15 -7.81
N ALA A 53 4.10 18.47 -7.81
CA ALA A 53 4.18 19.28 -6.59
C ALA A 53 3.01 19.01 -5.63
N ALA A 54 1.80 18.80 -6.16
CA ALA A 54 0.64 18.42 -5.37
C ALA A 54 0.79 17.03 -4.75
N ASP A 55 1.37 16.07 -5.49
CA ASP A 55 1.61 14.70 -5.01
C ASP A 55 2.71 14.66 -3.94
N ASN A 56 3.67 15.58 -4.01
CA ASN A 56 4.80 15.68 -3.10
C ASN A 56 4.73 16.90 -2.16
N TYR A 57 3.53 17.43 -1.91
CA TYR A 57 3.33 18.70 -1.20
C TYR A 57 4.01 18.73 0.18
N PHE A 58 4.11 17.60 0.86
CA PHE A 58 4.74 17.52 2.18
C PHE A 58 6.25 17.82 2.11
N VAL A 59 6.95 17.27 1.12
CA VAL A 59 8.38 17.51 0.91
C VAL A 59 8.63 18.97 0.54
N PHE A 60 7.84 19.51 -0.39
CA PHE A 60 7.91 20.93 -0.74
C PHE A 60 7.54 21.84 0.43
N GLY A 61 6.57 21.45 1.25
CA GLY A 61 6.20 22.14 2.48
C GLY A 61 7.36 22.16 3.49
N LEU A 62 8.10 21.06 3.60
CA LEU A 62 9.28 20.97 4.46
C LEU A 62 10.38 21.92 3.99
N LEU A 63 10.72 21.90 2.71
CA LEU A 63 11.72 22.80 2.13
C LEU A 63 11.30 24.27 2.25
N THR A 64 10.04 24.57 1.98
CA THR A 64 9.46 25.91 2.15
C THR A 64 9.53 26.36 3.61
N SER A 65 9.24 25.47 4.58
CA SER A 65 9.34 25.79 6.01
C SER A 65 10.78 26.15 6.40
N ILE A 66 11.77 25.42 5.89
CA ILE A 66 13.19 25.72 6.14
C ILE A 66 13.59 27.06 5.50
N ALA A 67 13.17 27.31 4.25
CA ALA A 67 13.47 28.55 3.54
C ALA A 67 12.80 29.78 4.19
N LEU A 68 11.54 29.67 4.63
CA LEU A 68 10.88 30.75 5.36
C LEU A 68 11.56 31.01 6.70
N ALA A 69 12.03 29.96 7.38
CA ALA A 69 12.73 30.10 8.65
C ALA A 69 14.08 30.82 8.50
N SER A 70 14.77 30.68 7.35
CA SER A 70 16.04 31.38 7.09
C SER A 70 15.85 32.85 6.77
N VAL A 71 14.74 33.23 6.11
CA VAL A 71 14.45 34.62 5.73
C VAL A 71 13.85 35.41 6.89
N ALA A 72 12.91 34.81 7.65
CA ALA A 72 12.19 35.50 8.71
C ALA A 72 12.10 34.67 10.01
N PRO A 73 13.23 34.40 10.69
CA PRO A 73 13.26 33.60 11.91
C PRO A 73 12.49 34.24 13.08
N HIS A 74 12.41 35.57 13.14
CA HIS A 74 11.75 36.31 14.23
C HIS A 74 10.23 36.05 14.34
N ILE A 75 9.58 35.61 13.25
CA ILE A 75 8.14 35.35 13.22
C ILE A 75 7.81 34.04 13.95
N GLY A 76 8.60 32.99 13.66
CA GLY A 76 8.38 31.63 14.10
C GLY A 76 9.29 31.17 15.25
N CYS A 77 10.15 32.02 15.80
CA CYS A 77 10.98 31.66 16.94
C CYS A 77 10.17 31.65 18.24
N THR A 78 10.74 31.02 19.27
CA THR A 78 10.16 30.98 20.60
C THR A 78 10.12 32.36 21.22
N GLY A 79 8.92 32.77 21.66
CA GLY A 79 8.65 34.15 22.08
C GLY A 79 8.28 35.11 20.93
N GLY A 80 8.29 34.65 19.68
CA GLY A 80 7.87 35.43 18.51
C GLY A 80 6.34 35.64 18.43
N PRO A 81 5.87 36.44 17.45
CA PRO A 81 4.45 36.81 17.29
C PRO A 81 3.50 35.61 17.17
N LEU A 82 3.94 34.51 16.54
CA LEU A 82 3.13 33.30 16.38
C LEU A 82 2.97 32.48 17.67
N ARG A 83 3.71 32.82 18.73
CA ARG A 83 3.83 32.08 20.00
C ARG A 83 3.80 30.55 19.79
N PRO A 84 4.77 29.98 19.04
CA PRO A 84 4.76 28.56 18.68
C PRO A 84 4.77 27.63 19.89
N GLU A 85 5.16 28.11 21.06
CA GLU A 85 5.09 27.43 22.35
C GLU A 85 3.66 26.99 22.66
N LEU A 86 2.68 27.86 22.37
CA LEU A 86 1.28 27.62 22.65
C LEU A 86 0.57 27.05 21.43
N THR A 87 0.69 27.70 20.28
CA THR A 87 -0.07 27.37 19.08
C THR A 87 0.35 26.03 18.49
N VAL A 88 1.66 25.82 18.32
CA VAL A 88 2.20 24.61 17.69
C VAL A 88 2.49 23.53 18.75
N ASN A 89 3.29 23.87 19.75
CA ASN A 89 3.85 22.89 20.69
C ASN A 89 2.82 22.41 21.74
N ALA A 90 1.94 23.28 22.23
CA ALA A 90 0.92 22.88 23.21
C ALA A 90 -0.38 22.39 22.54
N ILE A 91 -0.93 23.15 21.59
CA ILE A 91 -2.21 22.83 20.95
C ILE A 91 -2.00 21.91 19.75
N GLY A 92 -1.14 22.31 18.80
CA GLY A 92 -0.90 21.56 17.56
C GLY A 92 -0.46 20.12 17.80
N VAL A 93 0.53 19.89 18.67
CA VAL A 93 1.01 18.54 19.01
C VAL A 93 -0.11 17.67 19.60
N ARG A 94 -0.91 18.20 20.53
CA ARG A 94 -2.04 17.45 21.11
C ARG A 94 -3.11 17.16 20.06
N ALA A 95 -3.41 18.11 19.19
CA ALA A 95 -4.36 17.92 18.09
C ALA A 95 -3.86 16.85 17.09
N MET A 96 -2.58 16.86 16.73
CA MET A 96 -1.95 15.85 15.87
C MET A 96 -2.09 14.44 16.48
N PHE A 97 -1.82 14.29 17.78
CA PHE A 97 -1.97 13.01 18.48
C PHE A 97 -3.43 12.60 18.67
N LEU A 98 -4.35 13.54 18.86
CA LEU A 98 -5.79 13.30 18.86
C LEU A 98 -6.25 12.73 17.50
N ILE A 99 -5.79 13.33 16.41
CA ILE A 99 -6.06 12.88 15.04
C ILE A 99 -5.49 11.47 14.80
N ALA A 100 -4.28 11.19 15.32
CA ALA A 100 -3.73 9.83 15.29
C ALA A 100 -4.65 8.83 16.01
N GLY A 101 -5.16 9.21 17.19
CA GLY A 101 -6.21 8.51 17.94
C GLY A 101 -7.45 8.17 17.10
N MET A 102 -7.98 9.18 16.41
CA MET A 102 -9.20 9.07 15.58
C MET A 102 -9.02 8.19 14.35
N ASN A 103 -7.78 7.98 13.91
CA ASN A 103 -7.42 7.14 12.76
C ASN A 103 -6.99 5.72 13.14
N LEU A 104 -7.01 5.32 14.41
CA LEU A 104 -6.63 3.97 14.84
C LEU A 104 -7.51 2.88 14.18
N PRO A 105 -6.94 1.96 13.37
CA PRO A 105 -7.70 0.88 12.75
C PRO A 105 -7.86 -0.29 13.73
N THR A 106 -8.88 -0.20 14.59
CA THR A 106 -9.15 -1.16 15.67
C THR A 106 -9.39 -2.60 15.20
N SER A 107 -9.92 -2.82 13.99
CA SER A 107 -10.10 -4.16 13.40
C SER A 107 -8.80 -4.77 12.87
N GLU A 108 -7.90 -3.96 12.31
CA GLU A 108 -6.61 -4.41 11.78
C GLU A 108 -5.62 -4.72 12.91
N LEU A 109 -5.69 -3.94 14.00
CA LEU A 109 -4.84 -4.13 15.17
C LEU A 109 -5.03 -5.52 15.81
N ALA A 110 -6.28 -5.99 15.88
CA ALA A 110 -6.61 -7.32 16.44
C ALA A 110 -6.04 -8.47 15.62
N ARG A 111 -6.04 -8.34 14.29
CA ARG A 111 -5.52 -9.37 13.37
C ARG A 111 -4.01 -9.36 13.27
N ALA A 112 -3.38 -8.19 13.34
CA ALA A 112 -1.92 -8.08 13.31
C ALA A 112 -1.26 -8.51 14.63
N ALA A 113 -1.96 -8.36 15.77
CA ALA A 113 -1.47 -8.81 17.07
C ALA A 113 -1.20 -10.33 17.14
N THR A 114 -1.80 -11.15 16.29
CA THR A 114 -1.64 -12.62 16.33
C THR A 114 -0.32 -13.11 15.74
N ASN A 115 0.42 -12.30 14.96
CA ASN A 115 1.73 -12.69 14.41
C ASN A 115 2.87 -12.31 15.37
N ALA A 116 2.95 -13.01 16.51
CA ALA A 116 3.89 -12.69 17.58
C ALA A 116 5.36 -12.68 17.14
N ARG A 117 5.76 -13.59 16.23
CA ARG A 117 7.13 -13.66 15.70
C ARG A 117 7.52 -12.39 14.95
N ALA A 118 6.68 -11.95 14.02
CA ALA A 118 6.92 -10.71 13.27
C ALA A 118 6.87 -9.47 14.17
N ASN A 119 5.91 -9.44 15.10
CA ASN A 119 5.76 -8.33 16.02
C ASN A 119 6.99 -8.17 16.94
N LEU A 120 7.48 -9.27 17.53
CA LEU A 120 8.68 -9.24 18.37
C LEU A 120 9.92 -8.86 17.57
N PHE A 121 10.06 -9.39 16.35
CA PHE A 121 11.17 -9.06 15.47
C PHE A 121 11.23 -7.55 15.19
N VAL A 122 10.12 -6.97 14.71
CA VAL A 122 10.09 -5.55 14.36
C VAL A 122 10.28 -4.66 15.60
N GLN A 123 9.65 -4.99 16.74
CA GLN A 123 9.85 -4.21 17.98
C GLN A 123 11.29 -4.29 18.49
N PHE A 124 11.93 -5.47 18.41
CA PHE A 124 13.34 -5.61 18.75
C PHE A 124 14.20 -4.67 17.91
N PHE A 125 13.95 -4.58 16.60
CA PHE A 125 14.72 -3.67 15.78
C PHE A 125 14.43 -2.19 16.13
N ILE A 126 13.17 -1.81 16.36
CA ILE A 126 12.79 -0.43 16.70
C ILE A 126 13.45 0.06 17.98
N PHE A 127 13.35 -0.69 19.08
CA PHE A 127 13.78 -0.23 20.42
C PHE A 127 15.03 -0.92 20.97
N GLY A 128 15.32 -2.15 20.57
CA GLY A 128 16.48 -2.90 21.05
C GLY A 128 17.71 -2.63 20.18
N PHE A 129 17.69 -3.12 18.94
CA PHE A 129 18.86 -3.15 18.06
C PHE A 129 19.38 -1.75 17.73
N ALA A 130 18.52 -0.83 17.29
CA ALA A 130 18.94 0.52 16.87
C ALA A 130 19.68 1.28 17.98
N GLY A 131 19.09 1.32 19.18
CA GLY A 131 19.67 2.01 20.33
C GLY A 131 21.01 1.40 20.75
N VAL A 132 21.10 0.07 20.85
CA VAL A 132 22.35 -0.61 21.24
C VAL A 132 23.46 -0.37 20.21
N VAL A 133 23.19 -0.57 18.92
CA VAL A 133 24.19 -0.40 17.86
C VAL A 133 24.69 1.03 17.82
N VAL A 134 23.78 2.02 17.86
CA VAL A 134 24.18 3.42 17.81
C VAL A 134 24.92 3.83 19.08
N ALA A 135 24.38 3.54 20.27
CA ALA A 135 24.96 4.03 21.53
C ALA A 135 26.24 3.29 21.96
N ARG A 136 26.37 1.99 21.65
CA ARG A 136 27.46 1.15 22.18
C ARG A 136 28.52 0.78 21.15
N VAL A 137 28.20 0.83 19.86
CA VAL A 137 29.16 0.50 18.79
C VAL A 137 29.53 1.75 18.00
N LEU A 138 28.53 2.47 17.47
CA LEU A 138 28.78 3.57 16.55
C LEU A 138 29.23 4.85 17.27
N ALA A 139 28.60 5.23 18.38
CA ALA A 139 28.95 6.41 19.16
C ALA A 139 30.44 6.47 19.57
N PRO A 140 31.03 5.44 20.20
CA PRO A 140 32.46 5.49 20.55
C PRO A 140 33.36 5.56 19.31
N ALA A 141 33.00 4.87 18.22
CA ALA A 141 33.76 4.91 16.97
C ALA A 141 33.72 6.31 16.30
N LEU A 142 32.55 6.96 16.27
CA LEU A 142 32.39 8.29 15.69
C LEU A 142 33.14 9.36 16.48
N LEU A 143 33.20 9.23 17.81
CA LEU A 143 33.98 10.12 18.67
C LEU A 143 35.49 9.87 18.50
N ALA A 144 35.92 8.60 18.45
CA ALA A 144 37.33 8.26 18.30
C ALA A 144 37.92 8.73 16.95
N LEU A 145 37.09 8.76 15.89
CA LEU A 145 37.48 9.23 14.57
C LEU A 145 37.23 10.74 14.35
N ASP A 146 36.77 11.47 15.38
CA ASP A 146 36.37 12.88 15.31
C ASP A 146 35.38 13.20 14.16
N LEU A 147 34.57 12.20 13.79
CA LEU A 147 33.61 12.32 12.68
C LEU A 147 32.43 13.21 13.07
N LEU A 148 32.01 13.16 14.34
CA LEU A 148 30.92 13.94 14.90
C LEU A 148 31.25 14.45 16.30
N THR A 149 30.82 15.68 16.59
CA THR A 149 30.87 16.24 17.95
C THR A 149 30.03 15.43 18.95
N PRO A 150 30.36 15.48 20.26
CA PRO A 150 29.58 14.80 21.30
C PRO A 150 28.07 15.12 21.26
N ALA A 151 27.72 16.39 21.06
CA ALA A 151 26.31 16.80 20.98
C ALA A 151 25.56 16.20 19.78
N LEU A 152 26.22 15.98 18.63
CA LEU A 152 25.62 15.29 17.49
C LEU A 152 25.50 13.78 17.72
N VAL A 153 26.47 13.18 18.43
CA VAL A 153 26.41 11.78 18.82
C VAL A 153 25.24 11.54 19.79
N ASP A 154 25.02 12.43 20.75
CA ASP A 154 23.83 12.40 21.60
C ASP A 154 22.54 12.52 20.77
N GLY A 155 22.53 13.40 19.78
CA GLY A 155 21.41 13.52 18.83
C GLY A 155 21.18 12.24 18.00
N LEU A 156 22.23 11.49 17.65
CA LEU A 156 22.12 10.19 16.99
C LEU A 156 21.53 9.13 17.93
N ILE A 157 21.93 9.12 19.20
CA ILE A 157 21.36 8.23 20.22
C ILE A 157 19.88 8.55 20.41
N VAL A 158 19.53 9.84 20.48
CA VAL A 158 18.14 10.31 20.48
C VAL A 158 17.36 9.73 19.31
N LEU A 159 17.84 9.93 18.08
CA LEU A 159 17.22 9.41 16.87
C LEU A 159 17.05 7.88 16.92
N ALA A 160 18.06 7.16 17.38
CA ALA A 160 18.05 5.70 17.45
C ALA A 160 16.99 5.15 18.40
N CYS A 161 16.68 5.87 19.48
CA CYS A 161 15.67 5.46 20.47
C CYS A 161 14.23 5.81 20.06
N LEU A 162 14.03 6.62 19.00
CA LEU A 162 12.70 7.01 18.55
C LEU A 162 11.92 5.81 17.99
N PRO A 163 10.57 5.81 18.16
CA PRO A 163 9.71 4.82 17.53
C PRO A 163 9.60 5.04 16.02
N THR A 164 8.83 4.19 15.37
CA THR A 164 8.55 4.26 13.93
C THR A 164 7.57 5.36 13.53
N THR A 165 7.43 5.65 12.23
CA THR A 165 6.48 6.66 11.74
C THR A 165 5.04 6.13 11.71
N ILE A 166 4.08 7.03 11.93
CA ILE A 166 2.66 6.68 11.94
C ILE A 166 2.11 6.50 10.50
N GLY A 167 2.60 7.30 9.55
CA GLY A 167 2.04 7.35 8.19
C GLY A 167 3.00 6.87 7.10
N SER A 168 4.20 7.45 7.03
CA SER A 168 5.10 7.22 5.88
C SER A 168 5.58 5.78 5.75
N GLY A 169 5.86 5.09 6.86
CA GLY A 169 6.26 3.68 6.84
C GLY A 169 5.14 2.77 6.32
N VAL A 170 3.89 3.04 6.72
CA VAL A 170 2.70 2.33 6.23
C VAL A 170 2.48 2.58 4.74
N ALA A 171 2.63 3.84 4.30
CA ALA A 171 2.50 4.20 2.89
C ALA A 171 3.55 3.51 2.01
N LEU A 172 4.82 3.52 2.43
CA LEU A 172 5.90 2.83 1.73
C LEU A 172 5.70 1.31 1.70
N THR A 173 5.25 0.72 2.81
CA THR A 173 4.92 -0.71 2.86
C THR A 173 3.79 -1.06 1.91
N SER A 174 2.74 -0.24 1.88
CA SER A 174 1.60 -0.42 0.98
C SER A 174 2.03 -0.28 -0.49
N ALA A 175 2.88 0.71 -0.81
CA ALA A 175 3.38 0.92 -2.16
C ALA A 175 4.29 -0.23 -2.63
N ALA A 176 5.00 -0.87 -1.69
CA ALA A 176 5.79 -2.06 -1.95
C ALA A 176 4.98 -3.38 -1.90
N GLU A 177 3.65 -3.31 -1.78
CA GLU A 177 2.74 -4.46 -1.65
C GLU A 177 3.05 -5.41 -0.47
N GLY A 178 3.70 -4.88 0.58
CA GLY A 178 4.03 -5.59 1.80
C GLY A 178 2.85 -5.75 2.77
N SER A 179 3.14 -6.29 3.95
CA SER A 179 2.15 -6.55 5.01
C SER A 179 1.63 -5.24 5.64
N VAL A 180 0.56 -4.68 5.06
CA VAL A 180 -0.06 -3.42 5.54
C VAL A 180 -0.60 -3.57 6.97
N SER A 181 -1.14 -4.73 7.32
CA SER A 181 -1.63 -5.02 8.67
C SER A 181 -0.51 -4.96 9.71
N LEU A 182 0.65 -5.58 9.41
CA LEU A 182 1.82 -5.52 10.28
C LEU A 182 2.34 -4.08 10.38
N ALA A 183 2.40 -3.36 9.26
CA ALA A 183 2.85 -1.98 9.23
C ALA A 183 2.01 -1.06 10.11
N VAL A 184 0.69 -1.15 9.97
CA VAL A 184 -0.28 -0.40 10.76
C VAL A 184 -0.18 -0.74 12.24
N PHE A 185 0.01 -2.01 12.59
CA PHE A 185 0.20 -2.41 13.98
C PHE A 185 1.42 -1.73 14.60
N HIS A 186 2.58 -1.77 13.95
CA HIS A 186 3.78 -1.12 14.48
C HIS A 186 3.69 0.41 14.46
N ALA A 187 3.00 1.00 13.48
CA ALA A 187 2.71 2.43 13.48
C ALA A 187 1.94 2.86 14.74
N VAL A 188 0.98 2.05 15.20
CA VAL A 188 0.21 2.34 16.41
C VAL A 188 0.95 1.91 17.68
N PHE A 189 1.23 0.61 17.80
CA PHE A 189 1.80 0.00 19.00
C PHE A 189 3.22 0.52 19.26
N GLY A 190 4.06 0.67 18.23
CA GLY A 190 5.40 1.20 18.37
C GLY A 190 5.41 2.64 18.88
N ASN A 191 4.52 3.51 18.38
CA ASN A 191 4.42 4.89 18.87
C ASN A 191 3.86 4.97 20.30
N LEU A 192 2.89 4.12 20.66
CA LEU A 192 2.40 4.03 22.04
C LEU A 192 3.46 3.50 23.00
N ALA A 193 4.16 2.43 22.64
CA ALA A 193 5.26 1.89 23.42
C ALA A 193 6.39 2.91 23.58
N GLY A 194 6.67 3.71 22.55
CA GLY A 194 7.69 4.76 22.55
C GLY A 194 7.49 5.85 23.61
N ILE A 195 6.24 6.08 24.06
CA ILE A 195 5.93 7.02 25.15
C ILE A 195 6.70 6.66 26.43
N VAL A 196 6.90 5.37 26.69
CA VAL A 196 7.62 4.87 27.87
C VAL A 196 9.02 4.38 27.49
N ALA A 197 9.12 3.61 26.40
CA ALA A 197 10.36 2.98 25.97
C ALA A 197 11.43 4.00 25.58
N THR A 198 11.08 5.05 24.83
CA THR A 198 12.08 6.02 24.37
C THR A 198 12.70 6.82 25.53
N PRO A 199 11.93 7.43 26.46
CA PRO A 199 12.53 8.08 27.63
C PRO A 199 13.40 7.16 28.48
N ALA A 200 12.98 5.90 28.67
CA ALA A 200 13.74 4.92 29.43
C ALA A 200 15.08 4.57 28.74
N LEU A 201 15.06 4.38 27.42
CA LEU A 201 16.28 4.15 26.63
C LEU A 201 17.21 5.35 26.65
N LEU A 202 16.67 6.57 26.56
CA LEU A 202 17.48 7.79 26.65
C LEU A 202 18.09 7.97 28.03
N PHE A 203 17.34 7.67 29.10
CA PHE A 203 17.89 7.64 30.44
C PHE A 203 19.00 6.58 30.58
N LEU A 204 18.83 5.41 29.97
CA LEU A 204 19.84 4.34 29.98
C LEU A 204 21.13 4.72 29.22
N TYR A 205 21.00 5.40 28.07
CA TYR A 205 22.15 5.70 27.21
C TYR A 205 22.80 7.06 27.49
N LEU A 206 22.02 8.05 27.94
CA LEU A 206 22.47 9.43 28.17
C LEU A 206 22.38 9.87 29.64
N GLY A 207 21.60 9.18 30.48
CA GLY A 207 21.31 9.58 31.87
C GLY A 207 22.35 9.17 32.91
N GLY A 208 23.24 8.23 32.60
CA GLY A 208 24.39 7.90 33.45
C GLY A 208 25.62 8.68 33.00
N GLY A 209 26.20 9.52 33.87
CA GLY A 209 27.31 10.44 33.57
C GLY A 209 28.65 9.81 33.18
N GLY A 210 28.68 8.89 32.21
CA GLY A 210 29.87 8.12 31.83
C GLY A 210 30.12 7.94 30.33
N GLY A 211 29.35 8.56 29.43
CA GLY A 211 29.58 8.40 27.99
C GLY A 211 29.15 9.61 27.17
N GLY A 212 30.08 10.54 26.94
CA GLY A 212 29.97 11.55 25.88
C GLY A 212 29.23 12.85 26.21
N GLY A 213 29.82 13.72 27.03
CA GLY A 213 29.70 15.18 26.85
C GLY A 213 28.37 15.92 27.08
N GLY A 214 27.24 15.24 27.30
CA GLY A 214 25.96 15.86 27.69
C GLY A 214 25.67 15.70 29.18
N GLY A 215 25.80 16.78 29.96
CA GLY A 215 25.69 16.76 31.41
C GLY A 215 24.49 15.99 31.97
N GLY A 216 24.79 14.99 32.81
CA GLY A 216 23.84 14.19 33.59
C GLY A 216 23.13 14.97 34.71
N ALA A 217 22.70 16.21 34.45
CA ALA A 217 21.95 17.01 35.38
C ALA A 217 20.53 17.24 34.85
N GLY A 218 19.57 16.39 35.27
CA GLY A 218 18.16 16.77 35.29
C GLY A 218 17.15 15.95 34.49
N VAL A 219 17.52 14.81 33.89
CA VAL A 219 16.51 13.95 33.23
C VAL A 219 15.73 13.16 34.27
N ASN A 220 14.67 13.76 34.82
CA ASN A 220 13.71 13.04 35.64
C ASN A 220 12.80 12.20 34.75
N LEU A 221 13.07 10.89 34.68
CA LEU A 221 12.30 9.95 33.87
C LEU A 221 10.80 9.99 34.20
N ALA A 222 10.44 10.17 35.48
CA ALA A 222 9.05 10.23 35.91
C ALA A 222 8.35 11.48 35.35
N ASP A 223 9.00 12.65 35.40
CA ASP A 223 8.43 13.89 34.86
C ASP A 223 8.32 13.84 33.33
N ALA A 224 9.32 13.28 32.66
CA ALA A 224 9.31 13.09 31.21
C ALA A 224 8.16 12.17 30.77
N VAL A 225 8.00 11.01 31.42
CA VAL A 225 6.91 10.07 31.14
C VAL A 225 5.55 10.68 31.47
N ALA A 226 5.39 11.32 32.64
CA ALA A 226 4.14 11.98 33.02
C ALA A 226 3.73 13.07 32.01
N LYS A 227 4.68 13.89 31.59
CA LYS A 227 4.44 14.94 30.59
C LYS A 227 4.08 14.36 29.23
N LEU A 228 4.76 13.31 28.76
CA LEU A 228 4.40 12.62 27.53
C LEU A 228 3.04 11.93 27.62
N CYS A 229 2.68 11.35 28.76
CA CYS A 229 1.35 10.81 28.97
C CYS A 229 0.28 11.90 28.78
N SER A 230 0.52 13.12 29.27
CA SER A 230 -0.42 14.24 29.07
C SER A 230 -0.45 14.80 27.64
N VAL A 231 0.71 14.86 26.96
CA VAL A 231 0.85 15.52 25.65
C VAL A 231 0.57 14.56 24.49
N VAL A 232 0.82 13.26 24.68
CA VAL A 232 0.77 12.22 23.65
C VAL A 232 -0.31 11.19 23.96
N LEU A 233 -0.21 10.50 25.10
CA LEU A 233 -1.11 9.36 25.39
C LEU A 233 -2.56 9.81 25.57
N ALA A 234 -2.80 10.83 26.40
CA ALA A 234 -4.12 11.36 26.68
C ALA A 234 -4.88 11.80 25.41
N PRO A 235 -4.31 12.62 24.50
CA PRO A 235 -4.99 12.94 23.24
C PRO A 235 -5.18 11.73 22.34
N VAL A 236 -4.23 10.78 22.24
CA VAL A 236 -4.44 9.55 21.46
C VAL A 236 -5.64 8.75 21.99
N VAL A 237 -5.73 8.55 23.31
CA VAL A 237 -6.84 7.86 23.97
C VAL A 237 -8.15 8.60 23.73
N ALA A 238 -8.17 9.92 23.91
CA ALA A 238 -9.36 10.73 23.63
C ALA A 238 -9.82 10.56 22.17
N GLY A 239 -8.89 10.53 21.21
CA GLY A 239 -9.20 10.34 19.79
C GLY A 239 -9.73 8.93 19.50
N ALA A 240 -9.18 7.92 20.16
CA ALA A 240 -9.69 6.55 20.09
C ALA A 240 -11.10 6.44 20.70
N CYS A 241 -11.39 7.14 21.79
CA CYS A 241 -12.73 7.23 22.38
C CYS A 241 -13.71 7.92 21.42
N VAL A 242 -13.32 9.02 20.77
CA VAL A 242 -14.13 9.65 19.72
C VAL A 242 -14.43 8.66 18.60
N ARG A 243 -13.43 7.90 18.15
CA ARG A 243 -13.61 6.87 17.12
C ARG A 243 -14.50 5.71 17.58
N ALA A 244 -14.52 5.36 18.86
CA ALA A 244 -15.35 4.28 19.39
C ALA A 244 -16.86 4.57 19.27
N VAL A 245 -17.25 5.85 19.15
CA VAL A 245 -18.65 6.24 18.95
C VAL A 245 -19.07 5.98 17.50
N PRO A 246 -20.09 5.13 17.23
CA PRO A 246 -20.43 4.71 15.85
C PRO A 246 -20.74 5.85 14.87
N ARG A 247 -21.41 6.92 15.35
CA ARG A 247 -21.72 8.11 14.53
C ARG A 247 -20.45 8.87 14.14
N ALA A 248 -19.51 9.00 15.06
CA ALA A 248 -18.23 9.65 14.80
C ALA A 248 -17.35 8.77 13.90
N ALA A 249 -17.30 7.44 14.14
CA ALA A 249 -16.63 6.51 13.25
C ALA A 249 -17.12 6.65 11.80
N ALA A 250 -18.44 6.66 11.59
CA ALA A 250 -19.04 6.85 10.27
C ALA A 250 -18.61 8.18 9.63
N ALA A 251 -18.67 9.29 10.36
CA ALA A 251 -18.21 10.60 9.86
C ALA A 251 -16.71 10.62 9.51
N LEU A 252 -15.88 9.88 10.27
CA LEU A 252 -14.44 9.77 10.05
C LEU A 252 -14.07 8.87 8.86
N THR A 253 -15.01 8.09 8.31
CA THR A 253 -14.72 7.27 7.12
C THR A 253 -14.70 8.07 5.83
N GLY A 254 -15.32 9.26 5.80
CA GLY A 254 -15.40 10.12 4.63
C GLY A 254 -14.02 10.54 4.11
N ALA A 255 -13.79 10.36 2.81
CA ALA A 255 -12.52 10.69 2.16
C ALA A 255 -12.10 12.16 2.38
N GLY A 256 -13.06 13.10 2.37
CA GLY A 256 -12.82 14.51 2.64
C GLY A 256 -12.32 14.78 4.06
N VAL A 257 -12.96 14.16 5.06
CA VAL A 257 -12.57 14.29 6.47
C VAL A 257 -11.18 13.70 6.70
N LYS A 258 -10.92 12.49 6.22
CA LYS A 258 -9.58 11.88 6.31
C LYS A 258 -8.50 12.76 5.69
N ARG A 259 -8.77 13.33 4.52
CA ARG A 259 -7.85 14.25 3.84
C ARG A 259 -7.60 15.52 4.65
N ALA A 260 -8.65 16.11 5.23
CA ALA A 260 -8.52 17.28 6.10
C ALA A 260 -7.72 16.98 7.37
N LEU A 261 -8.05 15.89 8.08
CA LEU A 261 -7.33 15.46 9.28
C LEU A 261 -5.84 15.20 8.98
N ARG A 262 -5.53 14.55 7.86
CA ARG A 262 -4.15 14.36 7.40
C ARG A 262 -3.45 15.70 7.16
N ARG A 263 -4.09 16.63 6.44
CA ARG A 263 -3.52 17.96 6.18
C ARG A 263 -3.27 18.77 7.44
N VAL A 264 -4.16 18.68 8.44
CA VAL A 264 -3.94 19.31 9.76
C VAL A 264 -2.71 18.71 10.44
N SER A 265 -2.62 17.38 10.49
CA SER A 265 -1.45 16.69 11.06
C SER A 265 -0.15 17.10 10.36
N ASP A 266 -0.13 17.10 9.03
CA ASP A 266 1.03 17.50 8.23
C ASP A 266 1.38 18.97 8.45
N GLY A 267 0.39 19.85 8.52
CA GLY A 267 0.58 21.28 8.82
C GLY A 267 1.20 21.53 10.19
N VAL A 268 0.79 20.77 11.21
CA VAL A 268 1.42 20.83 12.54
C VAL A 268 2.89 20.41 12.46
N ILE A 269 3.22 19.32 11.76
CA ILE A 269 4.61 18.87 11.62
C ILE A 269 5.46 19.94 10.91
N LEU A 270 4.95 20.52 9.82
CA LEU A 270 5.63 21.61 9.11
C LEU A 270 5.83 22.83 10.02
N ALA A 271 4.85 23.18 10.84
CA ALA A 271 4.96 24.27 11.81
C ALA A 271 5.98 24.00 12.92
N ILE A 272 6.11 22.74 13.37
CA ILE A 272 7.17 22.34 14.33
C ILE A 272 8.55 22.49 13.69
N VAL A 273 8.71 22.04 12.44
CA VAL A 273 9.96 22.20 11.70
C VAL A 273 10.29 23.67 11.52
N TYR A 274 9.33 24.48 11.07
CA TYR A 274 9.47 25.93 10.95
C TYR A 274 9.93 26.56 12.27
N ASN A 275 9.25 26.28 13.39
CA ASN A 275 9.64 26.79 14.71
C ASN A 275 11.05 26.38 15.11
N THR A 276 11.41 25.12 14.87
CA THR A 276 12.73 24.58 15.21
C THR A 276 13.81 25.30 14.42
N PHE A 277 13.65 25.43 13.09
CA PHE A 277 14.61 26.15 12.26
C PHE A 277 14.65 27.65 12.55
N CYS A 278 13.52 28.29 12.89
CA CYS A 278 13.52 29.70 13.30
C CYS A 278 14.35 29.93 14.56
N ASN A 279 14.23 29.04 15.56
CA ASN A 279 15.10 29.07 16.74
C ASN A 279 16.56 28.84 16.36
N THR A 280 16.84 27.83 15.53
CA THR A 280 18.19 27.54 15.05
C THR A 280 18.82 28.69 14.26
N PHE A 281 18.08 29.38 13.39
CA PHE A 281 18.61 30.50 12.61
C PHE A 281 18.79 31.76 13.46
N ARG A 282 17.92 31.99 14.46
CA ARG A 282 18.09 33.10 15.42
C ARG A 282 19.32 32.89 16.30
N ASP A 283 19.48 31.68 16.82
CA ASP A 283 20.54 31.34 17.77
C ASP A 283 21.85 30.96 17.06
N GLY A 284 21.80 30.82 15.72
CA GLY A 284 22.88 30.32 14.86
C GLY A 284 22.89 28.79 14.80
N PHE A 285 23.18 28.22 13.62
CA PHE A 285 23.22 26.75 13.46
C PHE A 285 24.21 26.10 14.42
N GLY A 286 25.27 26.83 14.82
CA GLY A 286 26.36 26.35 15.68
C GLY A 286 27.20 25.23 15.06
N VAL A 287 26.64 24.45 14.13
CA VAL A 287 27.22 23.29 13.48
C VAL A 287 28.08 23.73 12.30
N PRO A 288 29.39 23.44 12.32
CA PRO A 288 30.25 23.64 11.16
C PRO A 288 29.71 22.90 9.92
N PRO A 289 29.83 23.46 8.70
CA PRO A 289 29.40 22.77 7.47
C PRO A 289 30.02 21.38 7.29
N SER A 290 31.27 21.19 7.73
CA SER A 290 31.94 19.89 7.76
C SER A 290 31.21 18.87 8.63
N GLN A 291 30.80 19.26 9.84
CA GLN A 291 30.05 18.43 10.77
C GLN A 291 28.65 18.09 10.22
N PHE A 292 27.99 19.03 9.55
CA PHE A 292 26.71 18.76 8.88
C PHE A 292 26.86 17.76 7.72
N ALA A 293 27.93 17.88 6.92
CA ALA A 293 28.23 16.93 5.85
C ALA A 293 28.56 15.53 6.40
N SER A 294 29.41 15.45 7.43
CA SER A 294 29.72 14.20 8.12
C SER A 294 28.46 13.55 8.70
N LEU A 295 27.60 14.33 9.35
CA LEU A 295 26.32 13.83 9.89
C LEU A 295 25.44 13.26 8.79
N SER A 296 25.30 13.98 7.68
CA SER A 296 24.48 13.53 6.54
C SER A 296 25.01 12.22 5.95
N ALA A 297 26.33 12.09 5.80
CA ALA A 297 26.97 10.86 5.33
C ALA A 297 26.76 9.68 6.30
N VAL A 298 26.97 9.91 7.59
CA VAL A 298 26.76 8.91 8.65
C VAL A 298 25.30 8.46 8.69
N LEU A 299 24.33 9.38 8.61
CA LEU A 299 22.91 9.06 8.60
C LEU A 299 22.51 8.25 7.36
N PHE A 300 23.05 8.57 6.18
CA PHE A 300 22.79 7.82 4.96
C PHE A 300 23.32 6.39 5.07
N ALA A 301 24.57 6.24 5.51
CA ALA A 301 25.19 4.94 5.72
C ALA A 301 24.44 4.11 6.77
N LEU A 302 24.09 4.72 7.90
CA LEU A 302 23.32 4.09 8.97
C LEU A 302 21.94 3.63 8.45
N LEU A 303 21.23 4.47 7.72
CA LEU A 303 19.93 4.15 7.14
C LEU A 303 20.00 2.97 6.16
N ALA A 304 20.96 3.00 5.23
CA ALA A 304 21.16 1.95 4.23
C ALA A 304 21.57 0.62 4.88
N LEU A 305 22.51 0.66 5.82
CA LEU A 305 22.97 -0.51 6.56
C LEU A 305 21.83 -1.09 7.38
N TYR A 306 21.11 -0.25 8.14
CA TYR A 306 20.04 -0.69 9.01
C TYR A 306 18.87 -1.32 8.24
N LYS A 307 18.45 -0.73 7.11
CA LYS A 307 17.44 -1.36 6.23
C LYS A 307 17.92 -2.71 5.69
N THR A 308 19.18 -2.79 5.25
CA THR A 308 19.79 -4.04 4.78
C THR A 308 19.83 -5.10 5.89
N THR A 309 20.24 -4.72 7.10
CA THR A 309 20.28 -5.63 8.25
C THR A 309 18.91 -6.16 8.60
N VAL A 310 17.89 -5.30 8.66
CA VAL A 310 16.50 -5.73 8.92
C VAL A 310 16.01 -6.68 7.82
N PHE A 311 16.30 -6.37 6.56
CA PHE A 311 15.92 -7.23 5.43
C PHE A 311 16.58 -8.61 5.51
N VAL A 312 17.90 -8.66 5.70
CA VAL A 312 18.66 -9.93 5.80
C VAL A 312 18.26 -10.72 7.03
N ALA A 313 18.18 -10.07 8.19
CA ALA A 313 17.77 -10.71 9.44
C ALA A 313 16.32 -11.18 9.37
N GLY A 314 15.44 -10.46 8.68
CA GLY A 314 14.04 -10.84 8.51
C GLY A 314 13.90 -12.12 7.70
N ASN A 315 14.67 -12.21 6.61
CA ASN A 315 14.78 -13.40 5.78
C ASN A 315 15.34 -14.59 6.56
N ALA A 316 16.47 -14.40 7.25
CA ALA A 316 17.08 -15.45 8.07
C ALA A 316 16.17 -15.90 9.22
N ALA A 317 15.38 -14.98 9.76
CA ALA A 317 14.38 -15.24 10.78
C ALA A 317 13.09 -15.85 10.22
N GLY A 318 13.04 -16.30 8.96
CA GLY A 318 11.92 -17.05 8.38
C GLY A 318 10.58 -16.30 8.38
N LEU A 319 10.62 -14.96 8.26
CA LEU A 319 9.42 -14.15 8.07
C LEU A 319 8.91 -14.31 6.64
N SER A 320 7.59 -14.18 6.43
CA SER A 320 7.03 -14.14 5.08
C SER A 320 7.63 -12.98 4.29
N ARG A 321 7.80 -13.08 2.97
CA ARG A 321 8.43 -11.98 2.21
C ARG A 321 7.68 -10.66 2.39
N LYS A 322 6.33 -10.69 2.48
CA LYS A 322 5.52 -9.50 2.76
C LYS A 322 5.75 -8.90 4.15
N ASP A 323 5.99 -9.73 5.17
CA ASP A 323 6.34 -9.25 6.50
C ASP A 323 7.78 -8.72 6.54
N VAL A 324 8.72 -9.29 5.78
CA VAL A 324 10.09 -8.75 5.63
C VAL A 324 10.07 -7.36 4.98
N VAL A 325 9.26 -7.16 3.94
CA VAL A 325 9.07 -5.84 3.31
C VAL A 325 8.52 -4.84 4.33
N ALA A 326 7.49 -5.21 5.08
CA ALA A 326 6.91 -4.37 6.12
C ALA A 326 7.93 -4.06 7.23
N ALA A 327 8.67 -5.06 7.72
CA ALA A 327 9.70 -4.90 8.73
C ALA A 327 10.81 -3.94 8.25
N THR A 328 11.25 -4.07 7.01
CA THR A 328 12.30 -3.22 6.42
C THR A 328 11.93 -1.74 6.45
N PHE A 329 10.66 -1.39 6.20
CA PHE A 329 10.19 -0.01 6.35
C PHE A 329 9.94 0.34 7.81
N MET A 330 9.13 -0.43 8.53
CA MET A 330 8.69 -0.05 9.87
C MET A 330 9.79 -0.02 10.90
N ALA A 331 10.74 -0.95 10.86
CA ALA A 331 11.83 -0.97 11.83
C ALA A 331 12.79 0.23 11.65
N SER A 332 13.03 0.61 10.39
CA SER A 332 14.03 1.63 10.04
C SER A 332 13.49 3.04 10.05
N GLN A 333 12.19 3.23 9.80
CA GLN A 333 11.61 4.56 9.87
C GLN A 333 11.68 5.11 11.32
N LYS A 334 12.00 6.39 11.47
CA LYS A 334 12.02 7.13 12.74
C LYS A 334 11.10 8.33 12.69
N THR A 335 10.29 8.52 13.73
CA THR A 335 9.24 9.54 13.75
C THR A 335 9.73 10.92 14.19
N LEU A 336 9.65 11.88 13.27
CA LEU A 336 9.91 13.29 13.56
C LEU A 336 8.81 13.89 14.47
N ALA A 337 7.56 13.49 14.22
CA ALA A 337 6.36 14.01 14.86
C ALA A 337 6.35 13.78 16.39
N PHE A 338 6.86 12.62 16.83
CA PHE A 338 7.05 12.33 18.26
C PHE A 338 8.44 12.74 18.75
N GLY A 339 9.47 12.64 17.90
CA GLY A 339 10.85 12.93 18.29
C GLY A 339 11.10 14.37 18.74
N LEU A 340 10.63 15.37 17.99
CA LEU A 340 10.89 16.78 18.36
C LEU A 340 10.21 17.20 19.68
N PRO A 341 8.90 16.91 19.90
CA PRO A 341 8.27 17.21 21.19
C PRO A 341 8.93 16.49 22.38
N LEU A 342 9.38 15.26 22.16
CA LEU A 342 10.10 14.49 23.17
C LEU A 342 11.41 15.16 23.57
N VAL A 343 12.26 15.50 22.58
CA VAL A 343 13.56 16.13 22.82
C VAL A 343 13.38 17.46 23.54
N LYS A 344 12.42 18.29 23.11
CA LYS A 344 12.08 19.55 23.80
C LYS A 344 11.58 19.33 25.23
N THR A 345 10.89 18.22 25.48
CA THR A 345 10.39 17.88 26.82
C THR A 345 11.49 17.41 27.76
N MET A 346 12.42 16.59 27.27
CA MET A 346 13.49 15.99 28.08
C MET A 346 14.74 16.87 28.19
N PHE A 347 15.03 17.65 27.15
CA PHE A 347 16.28 18.42 27.02
C PHE A 347 16.03 19.90 26.73
N GLY A 348 14.82 20.41 26.96
CA GLY A 348 14.43 21.80 26.61
C GLY A 348 15.25 22.90 27.28
N THR A 349 15.90 22.60 28.41
CA THR A 349 16.81 23.49 29.12
C THR A 349 18.28 23.34 28.68
N SER A 350 18.58 22.37 27.81
CA SER A 350 19.92 22.11 27.32
C SER A 350 20.36 23.18 26.32
N PRO A 351 21.57 23.73 26.44
CA PRO A 351 22.14 24.62 25.42
C PRO A 351 22.34 23.90 24.07
N ASN A 352 22.39 22.57 24.08
CA ASN A 352 22.61 21.74 22.88
C ASN A 352 21.29 21.28 22.22
N LEU A 353 20.15 21.88 22.56
CA LEU A 353 18.84 21.42 22.06
C LEU A 353 18.77 21.32 20.54
N ALA A 354 19.32 22.31 19.82
CA ALA A 354 19.36 22.31 18.36
C ALA A 354 20.19 21.14 17.80
N TRP A 355 21.33 20.84 18.42
CA TRP A 355 22.22 19.75 18.05
C TRP A 355 21.59 18.38 18.26
N LEU A 356 20.82 18.20 19.34
CA LEU A 356 20.07 16.97 19.62
C LEU A 356 18.94 16.73 18.60
N CYS A 357 18.29 17.78 18.13
CA CYS A 357 17.21 17.69 17.14
C CYS A 357 17.73 17.43 15.71
N LEU A 358 18.94 17.89 15.40
CA LEU A 358 19.46 17.95 14.03
C LEU A 358 19.50 16.59 13.32
N PRO A 359 19.99 15.49 13.93
CA PRO A 359 19.99 14.19 13.26
C PRO A 359 18.59 13.73 12.86
N THR A 360 17.58 14.00 13.69
CA THR A 360 16.18 13.65 13.37
C THR A 360 15.63 14.48 12.21
N LEU A 361 15.96 15.77 12.15
CA LEU A 361 15.55 16.67 11.07
C LEU A 361 16.18 16.26 9.73
N VAL A 362 17.45 15.85 9.71
CA VAL A 362 18.16 15.41 8.50
C VAL A 362 17.72 14.01 8.08
N TYR A 363 17.53 13.10 9.04
CA TYR A 363 17.13 11.72 8.77
C TYR A 363 15.73 11.64 8.13
N HIS A 364 14.79 12.48 8.56
CA HIS A 364 13.39 12.40 8.12
C HIS A 364 13.17 12.50 6.60
N PRO A 365 13.69 13.50 5.87
CA PRO A 365 13.59 13.54 4.41
C PRO A 365 14.40 12.41 3.76
N MET A 366 15.57 12.08 4.30
CA MET A 366 16.44 11.02 3.76
C MET A 366 15.77 9.64 3.80
N GLN A 367 15.10 9.28 4.91
CA GLN A 367 14.38 8.01 5.03
C GLN A 367 13.19 7.89 4.07
N LEU A 368 12.57 9.01 3.67
CA LEU A 368 11.50 9.02 2.67
C LEU A 368 12.08 8.80 1.27
N MET A 369 13.16 9.51 0.94
CA MET A 369 13.83 9.38 -0.35
C MET A 369 14.37 7.95 -0.58
N VAL A 370 15.14 7.43 0.38
CA VAL A 370 15.68 6.05 0.31
C VAL A 370 14.55 5.03 0.36
N GLY A 371 13.54 5.26 1.21
CA GLY A 371 12.37 4.40 1.31
C GLY A 371 11.63 4.27 -0.03
N SER A 372 11.31 5.39 -0.66
CA SER A 372 10.64 5.43 -1.97
C SER A 372 11.49 4.80 -3.08
N ALA A 373 12.80 5.03 -3.08
CA ALA A 373 13.71 4.40 -4.06
C ALA A 373 13.75 2.87 -3.92
N LEU A 374 13.52 2.34 -2.71
CA LEU A 374 13.56 0.91 -2.43
C LEU A 374 12.23 0.19 -2.73
N VAL A 375 11.12 0.93 -2.85
CA VAL A 375 9.78 0.37 -3.12
C VAL A 375 9.75 -0.57 -4.34
N PRO A 376 10.25 -0.20 -5.53
CA PRO A 376 10.18 -1.08 -6.70
C PRO A 376 10.97 -2.38 -6.52
N VAL A 377 12.11 -2.32 -5.83
CA VAL A 377 12.98 -3.47 -5.58
C VAL A 377 12.31 -4.44 -4.61
N LEU A 378 11.83 -3.94 -3.48
CA LEU A 378 11.15 -4.76 -2.47
C LEU A 378 9.81 -5.31 -2.96
N ARG A 379 9.10 -4.58 -3.82
CA ARG A 379 7.87 -5.07 -4.46
C ARG A 379 8.12 -6.27 -5.36
N ARG A 380 9.15 -6.19 -6.23
CA ARG A 380 9.53 -7.31 -7.11
C ARG A 380 9.91 -8.54 -6.28
N TRP A 381 10.83 -8.35 -5.33
CA TRP A 381 11.28 -9.43 -4.46
C TRP A 381 10.16 -10.04 -3.59
N GLY A 382 9.24 -9.20 -3.10
CA GLY A 382 8.09 -9.63 -2.30
C GLY A 382 7.08 -10.46 -3.11
N ASN A 383 7.00 -10.24 -4.42
CA ASN A 383 6.07 -10.92 -5.32
C ASN A 383 6.66 -12.21 -5.90
N GLU A 384 7.99 -12.35 -5.97
CA GLU A 384 8.68 -13.58 -6.41
C GLU A 384 8.32 -14.85 -5.59
N GLU A 385 8.09 -14.78 -4.26
CA GLU A 385 7.59 -15.94 -3.49
C GLU A 385 6.18 -16.36 -3.93
N THR A 386 5.39 -15.37 -4.36
CA THR A 386 4.04 -15.63 -4.88
C THR A 386 4.15 -16.36 -6.22
N GLU A 387 5.07 -15.92 -7.09
CA GLU A 387 5.35 -16.53 -8.39
C GLU A 387 6.04 -17.91 -8.28
N GLU A 388 7.00 -18.10 -7.37
CA GLU A 388 7.66 -19.39 -7.11
C GLU A 388 6.70 -20.41 -6.49
N THR A 389 5.86 -20.00 -5.54
CA THR A 389 4.82 -20.89 -4.97
C THR A 389 3.74 -21.19 -6.00
N GLU A 390 3.44 -20.27 -6.91
CA GLU A 390 2.51 -20.48 -8.04
C GLU A 390 3.13 -21.40 -9.11
N ALA A 391 4.43 -21.27 -9.41
CA ALA A 391 5.17 -22.12 -10.34
C ALA A 391 5.40 -23.52 -9.79
N ALA A 392 5.71 -23.67 -8.50
CA ALA A 392 5.85 -24.97 -7.84
C ALA A 392 4.49 -25.70 -7.73
N ALA A 393 3.41 -24.98 -7.41
CA ALA A 393 2.07 -25.54 -7.44
C ALA A 393 1.63 -25.91 -8.87
N ALA A 394 2.00 -25.13 -9.89
CA ALA A 394 1.76 -25.46 -11.29
C ALA A 394 2.59 -26.69 -11.74
N ALA A 395 3.82 -26.84 -11.25
CA ALA A 395 4.68 -27.99 -11.54
C ALA A 395 4.18 -29.28 -10.87
N GLU A 396 3.70 -29.21 -9.62
CA GLU A 396 3.03 -30.34 -8.94
C GLU A 396 1.74 -30.74 -9.67
N THR A 397 0.95 -29.76 -10.14
CA THR A 397 -0.27 -30.01 -10.94
C THR A 397 0.05 -30.62 -12.31
N THR A 398 1.21 -30.27 -12.91
CA THR A 398 1.66 -30.80 -14.21
C THR A 398 2.22 -32.22 -14.09
N THR A 399 2.75 -32.60 -12.92
CA THR A 399 3.37 -33.93 -12.72
C THR A 399 2.33 -35.01 -12.36
N GLU A 400 1.21 -34.66 -11.74
CA GLU A 400 0.09 -35.60 -11.46
C GLU A 400 -0.80 -35.89 -12.70
N THR A 401 -0.67 -35.12 -13.79
CA THR A 401 -1.53 -35.30 -14.99
C THR A 401 -1.05 -36.42 -15.93
N THR A 402 -0.11 -37.27 -15.49
CA THR A 402 0.34 -38.43 -16.31
C THR A 402 -0.02 -39.77 -15.68
N THR A 403 -1.25 -39.95 -15.21
CA THR A 403 -1.80 -41.29 -14.90
C THR A 403 -3.33 -41.35 -15.07
N ASN A 404 -3.77 -42.27 -15.95
CA ASN A 404 -5.12 -42.81 -16.17
C ASN A 404 -6.31 -41.89 -16.52
N SER A 405 -6.68 -41.89 -17.82
CA SER A 405 -7.84 -41.21 -18.42
C SER A 405 -9.22 -41.56 -17.83
N ALA A 406 -9.36 -42.67 -17.11
CA ALA A 406 -10.60 -43.05 -16.43
C ALA A 406 -10.80 -42.33 -15.08
N GLU A 407 -9.71 -42.01 -14.37
CA GLU A 407 -9.75 -41.30 -13.09
C GLU A 407 -10.06 -39.82 -13.31
N THR A 408 -9.50 -39.23 -14.37
CA THR A 408 -9.77 -37.86 -14.82
C THR A 408 -11.26 -37.63 -15.14
N ALA A 409 -11.90 -38.55 -15.86
CA ALA A 409 -13.33 -38.45 -16.19
C ALA A 409 -14.22 -38.56 -14.94
N ALA A 410 -13.85 -39.42 -13.98
CA ALA A 410 -14.56 -39.55 -12.72
C ALA A 410 -14.37 -38.32 -11.81
N GLU A 411 -13.21 -37.67 -11.86
CA GLU A 411 -12.95 -36.42 -11.14
C GLU A 411 -13.74 -35.24 -11.71
N ASP A 412 -13.77 -35.08 -13.04
CA ASP A 412 -14.56 -34.03 -13.70
C ASP A 412 -16.04 -34.17 -13.37
N ALA A 413 -16.58 -35.40 -13.39
CA ALA A 413 -17.97 -35.65 -12.99
C ALA A 413 -18.24 -35.26 -11.52
N ARG A 414 -17.29 -35.47 -10.61
CA ARG A 414 -17.40 -35.03 -9.20
C ARG A 414 -17.35 -33.50 -9.09
N LYS A 415 -16.43 -32.84 -9.81
CA LYS A 415 -16.30 -31.37 -9.84
C LYS A 415 -17.55 -30.71 -10.41
N GLU A 416 -18.09 -31.25 -11.50
CA GLU A 416 -19.32 -30.77 -12.11
C GLU A 416 -20.54 -30.94 -11.17
N ALA A 417 -20.66 -32.10 -10.51
CA ALA A 417 -21.74 -32.34 -9.55
C ALA A 417 -21.70 -31.37 -8.36
N GLU A 418 -20.52 -31.13 -7.76
CA GLU A 418 -20.40 -30.18 -6.65
C GLU A 418 -20.65 -28.73 -7.11
N MET A 419 -20.21 -28.37 -8.32
CA MET A 419 -20.53 -27.06 -8.91
C MET A 419 -22.04 -26.86 -9.01
N TYR A 420 -22.80 -27.82 -9.55
CA TYR A 420 -24.26 -27.69 -9.64
C TYR A 420 -24.93 -27.70 -8.26
N ARG A 421 -24.43 -28.51 -7.31
CA ARG A 421 -24.89 -28.47 -5.91
C ARG A 421 -24.76 -27.08 -5.30
N LEU A 422 -23.66 -26.37 -5.58
CA LEU A 422 -23.47 -24.98 -5.16
C LEU A 422 -24.38 -24.02 -5.91
N CYS A 423 -24.64 -24.25 -7.20
CA CYS A 423 -25.61 -23.45 -7.97
C CYS A 423 -27.02 -23.55 -7.38
N ASP A 424 -27.46 -24.76 -7.03
CA ASP A 424 -28.79 -25.03 -6.48
C ASP A 424 -28.98 -24.36 -5.11
N ALA A 425 -27.90 -24.16 -4.34
CA ALA A 425 -27.95 -23.38 -3.09
C ALA A 425 -28.28 -21.88 -3.29
N PHE A 426 -28.21 -21.40 -4.53
CA PHE A 426 -28.59 -20.04 -4.92
C PHE A 426 -29.91 -19.98 -5.69
N GLU A 427 -30.52 -21.12 -6.00
CA GLU A 427 -31.77 -21.21 -6.76
C GLU A 427 -32.91 -20.48 -6.03
N GLY A 428 -33.72 -19.72 -6.78
CA GLY A 428 -34.83 -18.92 -6.24
C GLY A 428 -34.42 -17.67 -5.46
N LYS A 429 -33.12 -17.33 -5.34
CA LYS A 429 -32.69 -16.06 -4.71
C LYS A 429 -32.88 -14.84 -5.60
N PHE A 430 -32.89 -15.03 -6.91
CA PHE A 430 -33.01 -13.98 -7.92
C PHE A 430 -34.03 -14.40 -8.97
N ASP A 431 -34.82 -13.46 -9.48
CA ASP A 431 -35.68 -13.68 -10.66
C ASP A 431 -34.83 -13.64 -11.94
N ALA A 432 -34.08 -14.72 -12.16
CA ALA A 432 -33.14 -14.87 -13.28
C ALA A 432 -33.28 -16.27 -13.89
N PRO A 433 -33.90 -16.41 -15.08
CA PRO A 433 -33.98 -17.71 -15.74
C PRO A 433 -32.60 -18.14 -16.21
N ASP A 434 -32.36 -19.45 -16.12
CA ASP A 434 -31.08 -20.06 -16.47
C ASP A 434 -31.05 -20.59 -17.91
N ILE A 435 -29.89 -20.50 -18.55
CA ILE A 435 -29.52 -21.27 -19.74
C ILE A 435 -28.32 -22.16 -19.41
N SER A 436 -28.32 -23.41 -19.87
CA SER A 436 -27.21 -24.33 -19.63
C SER A 436 -26.03 -24.08 -20.59
N ALA A 437 -24.81 -24.40 -20.14
CA ALA A 437 -23.62 -24.30 -20.98
C ALA A 437 -23.70 -25.19 -22.24
N ALA A 438 -24.27 -26.40 -22.11
CA ALA A 438 -24.49 -27.30 -23.24
C ALA A 438 -25.48 -26.70 -24.27
N GLN A 439 -26.58 -26.12 -23.80
CA GLN A 439 -27.54 -25.45 -24.67
C GLN A 439 -26.89 -24.26 -25.38
N LEU A 440 -26.24 -23.35 -24.64
CA LEU A 440 -25.55 -22.20 -25.23
C LEU A 440 -24.51 -22.62 -26.26
N LYS A 441 -23.70 -23.65 -25.97
CA LYS A 441 -22.68 -24.17 -26.89
C LYS A 441 -23.29 -24.78 -28.14
N SER A 442 -24.43 -25.46 -28.03
CA SER A 442 -25.15 -26.01 -29.19
C SER A 442 -25.74 -24.94 -30.10
N GLU A 443 -26.13 -23.80 -29.54
CA GLU A 443 -26.69 -22.70 -30.30
C GLU A 443 -25.59 -21.89 -31.05
N LEU A 444 -24.38 -21.76 -30.48
CA LEU A 444 -23.25 -20.96 -31.02
C LEU A 444 -22.92 -21.14 -32.53
N PRO A 445 -22.87 -22.37 -33.10
CA PRO A 445 -22.49 -22.56 -34.51
C PRO A 445 -23.58 -22.14 -35.50
N PHE A 446 -24.86 -22.28 -35.13
CA PHE A 446 -26.00 -21.85 -35.95
C PHE A 446 -26.12 -20.32 -36.02
N MET A 447 -25.34 -19.61 -35.20
CA MET A 447 -25.34 -18.15 -35.08
C MET A 447 -24.24 -17.47 -35.93
N ARG A 448 -23.20 -18.21 -36.35
CA ARG A 448 -22.11 -17.70 -37.21
C ARG A 448 -22.39 -17.82 -38.71
N ARG A 449 -23.28 -18.72 -39.12
CA ARG A 449 -23.77 -18.83 -40.51
C ARG A 449 -25.15 -18.19 -40.57
N GLY A 450 -25.26 -17.04 -41.23
CA GLY A 450 -26.54 -16.44 -41.57
C GLY A 450 -27.42 -17.43 -42.34
N GLY A 451 -28.34 -18.08 -41.65
CA GLY A 451 -29.26 -19.08 -42.18
C GLY A 451 -30.68 -18.75 -41.71
N LYS A 452 -31.57 -18.60 -42.69
CA LYS A 452 -32.96 -18.14 -42.58
C LYS A 452 -33.75 -18.81 -41.45
N GLY A 453 -34.40 -17.99 -40.62
CA GLY A 453 -35.52 -18.40 -39.78
C GLY A 453 -35.41 -18.00 -38.30
N ASN A 454 -35.46 -16.70 -38.00
CA ASN A 454 -35.77 -16.14 -36.67
C ASN A 454 -34.79 -16.42 -35.52
N LEU A 455 -33.48 -16.22 -35.74
CA LEU A 455 -32.48 -16.25 -34.66
C LEU A 455 -32.23 -14.84 -34.09
N LYS A 456 -32.72 -14.65 -32.86
CA LYS A 456 -32.41 -13.53 -31.98
C LYS A 456 -30.88 -13.40 -31.80
N PRO A 457 -30.21 -12.29 -32.18
CA PRO A 457 -28.80 -12.11 -31.91
C PRO A 457 -28.62 -12.06 -30.40
N PHE A 458 -27.79 -12.91 -29.81
CA PHE A 458 -27.57 -12.90 -28.37
C PHE A 458 -26.21 -12.28 -28.07
N VAL A 459 -26.07 -11.68 -26.89
CA VAL A 459 -24.82 -11.10 -26.41
C VAL A 459 -24.43 -11.79 -25.12
N ILE A 460 -23.21 -12.34 -25.07
CA ILE A 460 -22.65 -12.92 -23.84
C ILE A 460 -21.95 -11.80 -23.07
N VAL A 461 -22.35 -11.58 -21.82
CA VAL A 461 -21.82 -10.51 -20.97
C VAL A 461 -21.04 -11.08 -19.80
N ASP A 462 -19.76 -10.75 -19.72
CA ASP A 462 -18.90 -11.08 -18.57
C ASP A 462 -19.04 -10.01 -17.47
N VAL A 463 -19.63 -10.41 -16.33
CA VAL A 463 -19.82 -9.53 -15.16
C VAL A 463 -18.76 -9.74 -14.08
N ARG A 464 -17.70 -10.51 -14.35
CA ARG A 464 -16.56 -10.70 -13.43
C ARG A 464 -15.71 -9.42 -13.36
N THR A 465 -14.75 -9.38 -12.44
CA THR A 465 -13.82 -8.25 -12.32
C THR A 465 -12.78 -8.24 -13.43
N GLU A 466 -12.16 -7.08 -13.68
CA GLU A 466 -11.10 -6.96 -14.70
C GLU A 466 -9.96 -7.96 -14.50
N LYS A 467 -9.56 -8.21 -13.25
CA LYS A 467 -8.52 -9.19 -12.93
C LYS A 467 -8.91 -10.59 -13.38
N GLU A 468 -10.16 -11.00 -13.13
CA GLU A 468 -10.67 -12.32 -13.54
C GLU A 468 -10.73 -12.44 -15.07
N ARG A 469 -11.15 -11.37 -15.77
CA ARG A 469 -11.20 -11.33 -17.23
C ARG A 469 -9.82 -11.33 -17.88
N ALA A 470 -8.82 -10.75 -17.22
CA ALA A 470 -7.43 -10.80 -17.66
C ALA A 470 -6.83 -12.22 -17.62
N VAL A 471 -7.45 -13.15 -16.87
CA VAL A 471 -7.08 -14.57 -16.91
C VAL A 471 -7.67 -15.24 -18.14
N SER A 472 -8.98 -15.08 -18.35
CA SER A 472 -9.72 -15.58 -19.52
C SER A 472 -11.15 -15.06 -19.56
N MET A 473 -11.77 -15.12 -20.75
CA MET A 473 -13.19 -14.88 -21.03
C MET A 473 -13.74 -15.99 -21.92
N ILE A 474 -15.06 -16.23 -21.87
CA ILE A 474 -15.75 -17.01 -22.90
C ILE A 474 -15.55 -16.31 -24.24
N ALA A 475 -15.12 -17.07 -25.27
CA ALA A 475 -14.80 -16.49 -26.57
C ALA A 475 -15.99 -15.73 -27.18
N GLY A 476 -15.76 -14.46 -27.56
CA GLY A 476 -16.78 -13.57 -28.11
C GLY A 476 -17.69 -12.88 -27.09
N ALA A 477 -17.41 -13.03 -25.78
CA ALA A 477 -18.11 -12.26 -24.75
C ALA A 477 -17.65 -10.81 -24.70
N VAL A 478 -18.56 -9.90 -24.34
CA VAL A 478 -18.25 -8.51 -24.04
C VAL A 478 -18.21 -8.29 -22.53
N THR A 479 -17.47 -7.28 -22.08
CA THR A 479 -17.48 -6.88 -20.68
C THR A 479 -18.81 -6.21 -20.31
N LYS A 480 -19.19 -6.28 -19.03
CA LYS A 480 -20.34 -5.53 -18.52
C LYS A 480 -20.30 -4.03 -18.89
N SER A 481 -19.14 -3.39 -18.78
CA SER A 481 -18.97 -1.96 -19.12
C SER A 481 -19.17 -1.69 -20.61
N GLU A 482 -18.66 -2.55 -21.49
CA GLU A 482 -18.88 -2.42 -22.94
C GLU A 482 -20.36 -2.65 -23.30
N PHE A 483 -21.03 -3.57 -22.63
CA PHE A 483 -22.47 -3.78 -22.79
C PHE A 483 -23.28 -2.55 -22.35
N GLU A 484 -23.04 -2.03 -21.14
CA GLU A 484 -23.75 -0.85 -20.60
C GLU A 484 -23.43 0.43 -21.41
N ALA A 485 -22.22 0.58 -21.95
CA ALA A 485 -21.86 1.72 -22.80
C ALA A 485 -22.55 1.69 -24.17
N ASN A 486 -22.78 0.49 -24.74
CA ASN A 486 -23.45 0.30 -26.03
C ASN A 486 -24.95 0.04 -25.89
N GLN A 487 -25.50 0.19 -24.69
CA GLN A 487 -26.88 -0.15 -24.34
C GLN A 487 -27.89 0.55 -25.25
N ARG A 488 -27.71 1.85 -25.54
CA ARG A 488 -28.56 2.63 -26.46
C ARG A 488 -28.60 2.11 -27.90
N ALA A 489 -27.51 1.50 -28.39
CA ALA A 489 -27.47 0.90 -29.72
C ALA A 489 -28.19 -0.45 -29.75
N LEU A 490 -28.18 -1.19 -28.63
CA LEU A 490 -28.86 -2.47 -28.45
C LEU A 490 -30.35 -2.30 -28.15
N ASP A 491 -30.76 -1.21 -27.50
CA ASP A 491 -32.17 -0.86 -27.26
C ASP A 491 -32.97 -0.70 -28.56
N SER A 492 -32.29 -0.42 -29.68
CA SER A 492 -32.90 -0.39 -31.02
C SER A 492 -33.21 -1.79 -31.59
N ARG A 493 -32.79 -2.85 -30.91
CA ARG A 493 -32.96 -4.26 -31.31
C ARG A 493 -33.72 -5.01 -30.22
N GLU A 494 -35.06 -4.94 -30.30
CA GLU A 494 -36.00 -5.56 -29.35
C GLU A 494 -35.86 -7.10 -29.23
N ASP A 495 -35.08 -7.73 -30.12
CA ASP A 495 -34.95 -9.18 -30.24
C ASP A 495 -33.62 -9.74 -29.71
N VAL A 496 -32.77 -8.95 -29.04
CA VAL A 496 -31.46 -9.42 -28.55
C VAL A 496 -31.57 -10.16 -27.21
N LYS A 497 -31.15 -11.44 -27.16
CA LYS A 497 -31.03 -12.18 -25.89
C LYS A 497 -29.75 -11.81 -25.17
N VAL A 498 -29.80 -11.49 -23.88
CA VAL A 498 -28.60 -11.18 -23.09
C VAL A 498 -28.25 -12.35 -22.18
N ILE A 499 -27.07 -12.92 -22.32
CA ILE A 499 -26.62 -14.05 -21.50
C ILE A 499 -25.48 -13.59 -20.62
N ALA A 500 -25.73 -13.41 -19.33
CA ALA A 500 -24.68 -13.00 -18.40
C ALA A 500 -24.03 -14.22 -17.73
N TYR A 501 -22.73 -14.14 -17.51
CA TYR A 501 -22.01 -15.16 -16.75
C TYR A 501 -21.00 -14.53 -15.79
N CYS A 502 -20.72 -15.24 -14.70
CA CYS A 502 -19.64 -14.92 -13.80
C CYS A 502 -18.72 -16.13 -13.57
N THR A 503 -18.31 -16.40 -12.34
CA THR A 503 -17.53 -17.60 -12.02
C THR A 503 -18.43 -18.83 -11.94
N ILE A 504 -19.50 -18.77 -11.13
CA ILE A 504 -20.39 -19.92 -10.85
C ILE A 504 -21.89 -19.62 -11.06
N GLY A 505 -22.29 -18.37 -11.28
CA GLY A 505 -23.70 -18.00 -11.54
C GLY A 505 -24.30 -16.95 -10.61
N TYR A 506 -23.70 -16.70 -9.44
CA TYR A 506 -24.31 -15.80 -8.44
C TYR A 506 -24.37 -14.32 -8.89
N ARG A 507 -23.22 -13.74 -9.27
CA ARG A 507 -23.14 -12.32 -9.68
C ARG A 507 -23.91 -12.06 -10.98
N SER A 508 -23.90 -13.03 -11.89
CA SER A 508 -24.61 -12.96 -13.16
C SER A 508 -26.12 -13.07 -12.98
N ALA A 509 -26.63 -13.93 -12.08
CA ALA A 509 -28.05 -13.98 -11.74
C ALA A 509 -28.56 -12.64 -11.18
N GLN A 510 -27.79 -12.02 -10.27
CA GLN A 510 -28.11 -10.69 -9.75
C GLN A 510 -28.15 -9.62 -10.86
N TYR A 511 -27.25 -9.71 -11.84
CA TYR A 511 -27.23 -8.78 -12.96
C TYR A 511 -28.38 -9.03 -13.95
N VAL A 512 -28.74 -10.28 -14.21
CA VAL A 512 -29.86 -10.67 -15.06
C VAL A 512 -31.18 -10.20 -14.48
N GLU A 513 -31.40 -10.35 -13.18
CA GLU A 513 -32.61 -9.83 -12.52
C GLU A 513 -32.75 -8.31 -12.75
N LYS A 514 -31.64 -7.57 -12.66
CA LYS A 514 -31.63 -6.14 -12.97
C LYS A 514 -32.00 -5.88 -14.43
N LEU A 515 -31.35 -6.57 -15.37
CA LEU A 515 -31.63 -6.41 -16.80
C LEU A 515 -33.09 -6.74 -17.16
N ARG A 516 -33.69 -7.76 -16.55
CA ARG A 516 -35.09 -8.10 -16.79
C ARG A 516 -36.05 -7.03 -16.26
N LYS A 517 -35.74 -6.43 -15.10
CA LYS A 517 -36.48 -5.25 -14.59
C LYS A 517 -36.36 -4.06 -15.54
N ASP A 518 -35.23 -3.94 -16.22
CA ASP A 518 -34.98 -2.92 -17.24
C ASP A 518 -35.56 -3.29 -18.63
N GLY A 519 -36.23 -4.44 -18.77
CA GLY A 519 -36.97 -4.86 -19.97
C GLY A 519 -36.21 -5.78 -20.95
N TYR A 520 -34.99 -6.22 -20.63
CA TYR A 520 -34.21 -7.09 -21.51
C TYR A 520 -34.63 -8.57 -21.43
N ASP A 521 -34.55 -9.28 -22.57
CA ASP A 521 -34.65 -10.75 -22.66
C ASP A 521 -33.35 -11.39 -22.16
N ALA A 522 -33.13 -11.35 -20.84
CA ALA A 522 -31.87 -11.76 -20.20
C ALA A 522 -31.96 -13.12 -19.47
N TYR A 523 -30.87 -13.89 -19.55
CA TYR A 523 -30.68 -15.22 -18.95
C TYR A 523 -29.33 -15.32 -18.23
N ASN A 524 -29.29 -16.08 -17.14
CA ASN A 524 -28.06 -16.40 -16.43
C ASN A 524 -27.46 -17.69 -16.99
N LEU A 525 -26.16 -17.71 -17.26
CA LEU A 525 -25.48 -18.97 -17.60
C LEU A 525 -25.32 -19.80 -16.32
N ARG A 526 -26.10 -20.88 -16.19
CA ARG A 526 -26.08 -21.76 -15.02
C ARG A 526 -24.71 -22.41 -14.86
N GLY A 527 -24.11 -22.30 -13.68
CA GLY A 527 -22.71 -22.70 -13.43
C GLY A 527 -21.65 -21.80 -14.10
N SER A 528 -22.07 -20.84 -14.93
CA SER A 528 -21.24 -19.83 -15.59
C SER A 528 -19.97 -20.37 -16.25
N ILE A 529 -18.81 -19.71 -16.11
CA ILE A 529 -17.59 -20.13 -16.79
C ILE A 529 -17.09 -21.50 -16.31
N LEU A 530 -17.41 -21.93 -15.08
CA LEU A 530 -17.07 -23.28 -14.62
C LEU A 530 -17.85 -24.35 -15.39
N ALA A 531 -19.16 -24.18 -15.56
CA ALA A 531 -19.95 -25.07 -16.41
C ALA A 531 -19.52 -25.01 -17.88
N TRP A 532 -19.06 -23.84 -18.33
CA TRP A 532 -18.49 -23.68 -19.67
C TRP A 532 -17.26 -24.56 -19.89
N THR A 533 -16.39 -24.72 -18.88
CA THR A 533 -15.23 -25.61 -18.97
C THR A 533 -15.63 -27.08 -19.06
N HIS A 534 -16.63 -27.53 -18.29
CA HIS A 534 -17.16 -28.90 -18.38
C HIS A 534 -17.85 -29.19 -19.72
N ALA A 535 -18.48 -28.19 -20.32
CA ALA A 535 -19.02 -28.29 -21.68
C ALA A 535 -17.92 -28.30 -22.77
N GLY A 536 -16.64 -28.16 -22.41
CA GLY A 536 -15.50 -28.05 -23.34
C GLY A 536 -15.56 -26.78 -24.20
N GLY A 537 -16.01 -25.67 -23.61
CA GLY A 537 -16.18 -24.40 -24.30
C GLY A 537 -14.90 -23.60 -24.45
N ALA A 538 -14.71 -22.91 -25.57
CA ALA A 538 -13.50 -22.12 -25.81
C ALA A 538 -13.39 -20.92 -24.86
N LEU A 539 -12.18 -20.69 -24.36
CA LEU A 539 -11.82 -19.50 -23.58
C LEU A 539 -10.75 -18.71 -24.33
N GLU A 540 -10.78 -17.39 -24.20
CA GLU A 540 -9.82 -16.48 -24.82
C GLU A 540 -9.26 -15.46 -23.84
N THR A 541 -8.04 -15.02 -24.10
CA THR A 541 -7.40 -13.89 -23.41
C THR A 541 -6.77 -13.01 -24.47
N ARG A 542 -7.23 -11.75 -24.57
CA ARG A 542 -6.76 -10.79 -25.59
C ARG A 542 -6.90 -11.32 -27.03
N GLY A 543 -7.93 -12.13 -27.30
CA GLY A 543 -8.22 -12.71 -28.61
C GLY A 543 -7.45 -13.99 -28.95
N GLU A 544 -6.61 -14.50 -28.04
CA GLU A 544 -5.90 -15.77 -28.20
C GLU A 544 -6.54 -16.85 -27.34
N GLU A 545 -6.61 -18.08 -27.86
CA GLU A 545 -7.17 -19.23 -27.13
C GLU A 545 -6.34 -19.53 -25.87
N THR A 546 -7.03 -19.81 -24.76
CA THR A 546 -6.38 -20.16 -23.50
C THR A 546 -7.10 -21.31 -22.81
N ARG A 547 -6.35 -22.11 -22.05
CA ARG A 547 -6.90 -23.12 -21.14
C ARG A 547 -7.02 -22.61 -19.71
N ARG A 548 -6.57 -21.38 -19.43
CA ARG A 548 -6.59 -20.84 -18.07
C ARG A 548 -7.99 -20.39 -17.66
N VAL A 549 -8.37 -20.64 -16.42
CA VAL A 549 -9.64 -20.14 -15.85
C VAL A 549 -9.46 -19.69 -14.41
N HIS A 550 -10.10 -18.60 -14.02
CA HIS A 550 -10.00 -18.10 -12.64
C HIS A 550 -11.08 -18.71 -11.72
N THR A 551 -10.66 -19.23 -10.56
CA THR A 551 -11.52 -19.74 -9.48
C THR A 551 -11.28 -18.98 -8.17
N PHE A 552 -12.12 -19.19 -7.13
CA PHE A 552 -12.02 -18.43 -5.87
C PHE A 552 -10.95 -18.95 -4.89
N GLY A 553 -10.27 -20.05 -5.20
CA GLY A 553 -9.25 -20.67 -4.34
C GLY A 553 -9.11 -22.17 -4.59
N LYS A 554 -8.17 -22.82 -3.88
CA LYS A 554 -7.88 -24.26 -4.05
C LYS A 554 -9.10 -25.17 -3.79
N THR A 555 -9.96 -24.82 -2.84
CA THR A 555 -11.21 -25.56 -2.56
C THR A 555 -12.32 -25.28 -3.56
N TRP A 556 -12.11 -24.36 -4.49
CA TRP A 556 -13.03 -23.95 -5.56
C TRP A 556 -12.53 -24.37 -6.94
N ASP A 557 -11.57 -25.30 -6.99
CA ASP A 557 -11.12 -25.94 -8.23
C ASP A 557 -12.20 -26.90 -8.75
N LEU A 558 -13.24 -26.31 -9.34
CA LEU A 558 -14.41 -27.00 -9.87
C LEU A 558 -14.50 -26.88 -11.40
N ALA A 559 -13.45 -26.41 -12.07
CA ALA A 559 -13.39 -26.44 -13.53
C ALA A 559 -13.09 -27.85 -14.01
N SER A 560 -13.35 -28.14 -15.29
CA SER A 560 -12.88 -29.38 -15.90
C SER A 560 -11.36 -29.44 -15.85
N SER A 561 -10.83 -30.63 -15.57
CA SER A 561 -9.40 -30.97 -15.60
C SER A 561 -8.71 -30.65 -16.93
N ALA A 562 -9.48 -30.45 -18.02
CA ALA A 562 -8.95 -29.97 -19.29
C ALA A 562 -8.46 -28.49 -19.26
N TYR A 563 -8.71 -27.76 -18.15
CA TYR A 563 -8.40 -26.34 -17.99
C TYR A 563 -7.51 -26.09 -16.78
N ASP A 564 -6.59 -25.13 -16.92
CA ASP A 564 -5.66 -24.74 -15.87
C ASP A 564 -6.34 -23.72 -14.93
N THR A 565 -6.68 -24.14 -13.71
CA THR A 565 -7.28 -23.23 -12.73
C THR A 565 -6.26 -22.33 -12.07
N THR A 566 -6.60 -21.05 -11.97
CA THR A 566 -5.80 -20.01 -11.31
C THR A 566 -6.68 -19.27 -10.32
N TYR A 567 -6.14 -18.77 -9.22
CA TYR A 567 -6.91 -18.01 -8.24
C TYR A 567 -6.06 -16.92 -7.63
N PHE A 568 -6.63 -15.74 -7.37
CA PHE A 568 -5.88 -14.69 -6.71
C PHE A 568 -5.63 -15.06 -5.24
N LYS A 569 -4.36 -15.14 -4.82
CA LYS A 569 -3.99 -15.17 -3.40
C LYS A 569 -4.28 -13.81 -2.76
N LYS A 570 -5.56 -13.52 -2.51
CA LYS A 570 -5.99 -12.46 -1.58
C LYS A 570 -6.45 -13.11 -0.27
N PRO A 571 -6.23 -12.45 0.89
CA PRO A 571 -6.72 -12.94 2.16
C PRO A 571 -8.24 -13.07 2.08
N MET A 572 -8.74 -14.20 2.57
CA MET A 572 -10.14 -14.64 2.63
C MET A 572 -11.09 -13.54 3.15
N LEU A 573 -11.46 -12.54 2.34
CA LEU A 573 -12.22 -11.37 2.81
C LEU A 573 -13.17 -10.73 1.79
N SER A 574 -13.34 -11.27 0.59
CA SER A 574 -14.48 -10.87 -0.26
C SER A 574 -15.72 -11.75 -0.02
N PHE A 575 -15.52 -13.04 0.27
CA PHE A 575 -16.61 -13.99 0.43
C PHE A 575 -17.24 -13.97 1.84
N VAL A 576 -16.41 -13.87 2.89
CA VAL A 576 -16.88 -13.82 4.28
C VAL A 576 -17.66 -12.54 4.58
N THR A 577 -17.28 -11.42 3.95
CA THR A 577 -17.94 -10.13 4.17
C THR A 577 -19.34 -10.09 3.54
N SER A 578 -19.54 -10.76 2.38
CA SER A 578 -20.89 -10.97 1.83
C SER A 578 -21.70 -11.97 2.66
N TYR A 579 -21.08 -13.05 3.14
CA TYR A 579 -21.77 -14.08 3.93
C TYR A 579 -22.22 -13.57 5.31
N ILE A 580 -21.42 -12.72 5.97
CA ILE A 580 -21.76 -12.10 7.26
C ILE A 580 -22.77 -10.94 7.07
N SER A 581 -22.65 -10.17 5.99
CA SER A 581 -23.59 -9.08 5.68
C SER A 581 -25.01 -9.59 5.41
N GLU A 582 -25.18 -10.73 4.73
CA GLU A 582 -26.50 -11.34 4.53
C GLU A 582 -27.13 -11.86 5.83
N LYS A 583 -26.34 -12.46 6.73
CA LYS A 583 -26.86 -12.99 8.01
C LYS A 583 -27.24 -11.88 8.99
N PHE A 584 -26.61 -10.70 8.90
CA PHE A 584 -26.99 -9.53 9.71
C PHE A 584 -28.15 -8.72 9.13
N LYS A 585 -28.43 -8.82 7.82
CA LYS A 585 -29.63 -8.21 7.22
C LYS A 585 -30.91 -9.02 7.45
N LYS A 586 -30.83 -10.33 7.70
CA LYS A 586 -32.01 -11.18 8.02
C LYS A 586 -32.39 -11.20 9.51
N ARG A 587 -31.82 -10.33 10.35
CA ARG A 587 -32.15 -10.18 11.78
C ARG A 587 -32.52 -8.76 12.20
N LYS A 588 -33.00 -7.92 11.28
CA LYS A 588 -33.68 -6.67 11.61
C LYS A 588 -35.03 -6.60 10.95
#